data_AF-A0A8B6BXE7-F1
#
_entry.id   AF-A0A8B6BXE7-F1
#
_cell.length_a   1.000
_cell.length_b   1.000
_cell.length_c   1.000
_cell.angle_alpha   90.00
_cell.angle_beta   90.00
_cell.angle_gamma   90.00
#
_symmetry.space_group_name_H-M   'P 1'
#
loop_
_entity.id
_entity.type
_entity.pdbx_description
1 polymer ?
#
loop_
_entity_poly.entity_id
_entity_poly.type
_entity_poly.pdbx_seq_one_letter_code
_entity_poly.pdbx_strand_id
1 'polypeptide(L)'
;MAFHIEISFKTFKQHSFKRQIRDFKRADYEGLKNQLNDTDWDDVVFNSNNINDVLMNFSKTFESTVNRYIPTKTITVRPNDKPFMNNLIRNKIRHRNRIHHKAKTSNNPDHWKKFREIRNEIISLVRKAKDDYK
;
A
#
# COMPACT_ATOMS: atom_id res chain seq x y z
N MET A 1 -39.82 -27.76 18.53
CA MET A 1 -39.80 -27.02 17.24
C MET A 1 -38.60 -26.08 17.25
N ALA A 2 -37.62 -26.29 16.37
CA ALA A 2 -36.45 -25.43 16.28
C ALA A 2 -36.73 -24.25 15.35
N PHE A 3 -36.71 -23.04 15.89
CA PHE A 3 -36.80 -21.82 15.10
C PHE A 3 -35.44 -21.55 14.44
N HIS A 4 -35.46 -21.42 13.13
CA HIS A 4 -34.32 -21.04 12.31
C HIS A 4 -34.60 -19.64 11.76
N ILE A 5 -33.65 -18.73 11.96
CA ILE A 5 -33.70 -17.37 11.45
C ILE A 5 -32.71 -17.31 10.30
N GLU A 6 -33.21 -17.08 9.08
CA GLU A 6 -32.37 -16.79 7.93
C GLU A 6 -32.17 -15.28 7.81
N ILE A 7 -30.91 -14.84 7.94
CA ILE A 7 -30.52 -13.45 7.75
C ILE A 7 -29.92 -13.34 6.34
N SER A 8 -30.59 -12.63 5.45
CA SER A 8 -30.07 -12.30 4.13
C SER A 8 -29.36 -10.94 4.17
N PHE A 9 -28.09 -10.90 3.77
CA PHE A 9 -27.34 -9.65 3.63
C PHE A 9 -26.73 -9.54 2.23
N LYS A 10 -26.82 -8.34 1.64
CA LYS A 10 -26.19 -8.03 0.37
C LYS A 10 -24.73 -7.63 0.62
N THR A 11 -23.79 -8.51 0.28
CA THR A 11 -22.37 -8.13 0.28
C THR A 11 -22.04 -7.43 -1.03
N PHE A 12 -21.65 -6.16 -0.96
CA PHE A 12 -21.11 -5.46 -2.12
C PHE A 12 -19.67 -5.91 -2.37
N LYS A 13 -19.35 -6.27 -3.61
CA LYS A 13 -17.96 -6.55 -3.98
C LYS A 13 -17.15 -5.27 -3.82
N GLN A 14 -16.14 -5.33 -2.96
CA GLN A 14 -15.22 -4.20 -2.84
C GLN A 14 -14.27 -4.18 -4.03
N HIS A 15 -14.33 -3.08 -4.79
CA HIS A 15 -13.46 -2.86 -5.94
C HIS A 15 -12.10 -2.33 -5.51
N SER A 16 -11.08 -2.58 -6.34
CA SER A 16 -9.77 -1.98 -6.13
C SER A 16 -9.84 -0.47 -6.42
N PHE A 17 -9.20 0.34 -5.58
CA PHE A 17 -9.20 1.80 -5.74
C PHE A 17 -7.81 2.38 -5.52
N LYS A 18 -7.58 3.60 -6.01
CA LYS A 18 -6.33 4.33 -5.77
C LYS A 18 -6.45 5.14 -4.48
N ARG A 19 -5.41 5.13 -3.66
CA ARG A 19 -5.31 5.92 -2.44
C ARG A 19 -3.93 6.55 -2.36
N GLN A 20 -3.88 7.83 -2.03
CA GLN A 20 -2.64 8.50 -1.68
C GLN A 20 -2.28 8.18 -0.23
N ILE A 21 -1.04 7.79 0.02
CA ILE A 21 -0.49 7.55 1.35
C ILE A 21 0.86 8.25 1.48
N ARG A 22 1.28 8.54 2.71
CA ARG A 22 2.64 9.01 2.99
C ARG A 22 3.63 7.85 2.82
N ASP A 23 4.76 8.12 2.17
CA ASP A 23 5.85 7.17 2.00
C ASP A 23 6.94 7.38 3.05
N PHE A 24 6.63 6.97 4.28
CA PHE A 24 7.53 7.11 5.42
C PHE A 24 8.91 6.46 5.22
N LYS A 25 9.02 5.45 4.34
CA LYS A 25 10.31 4.84 4.01
C LYS A 25 11.27 5.78 3.27
N ARG A 26 10.74 6.81 2.62
CA ARG A 26 11.49 7.81 1.85
C ARG A 26 11.44 9.19 2.50
N ALA A 27 10.99 9.27 3.75
CA ALA A 27 10.94 10.51 4.49
C ALA A 27 12.36 10.97 4.85
N ASP A 28 12.59 12.27 4.73
CA ASP A 28 13.78 12.93 5.25
C ASP A 28 13.50 13.40 6.69
N TYR A 29 13.75 12.51 7.64
CA TYR A 29 13.48 12.76 9.05
C TYR A 29 14.42 13.80 9.67
N GLU A 30 15.68 13.85 9.22
CA GLU A 30 16.64 14.84 9.71
C GLU A 30 16.28 16.23 9.20
N GLY A 31 15.94 16.36 7.91
CA GLY A 31 15.45 17.61 7.35
C GLY A 31 14.17 18.09 8.02
N LEU A 32 13.22 17.19 8.28
CA LEU A 32 12.00 17.49 9.03
C LEU A 32 12.31 18.00 10.43
N LYS A 33 13.19 17.32 11.16
CA LYS A 33 13.56 17.67 12.53
C LYS A 33 14.25 19.03 12.58
N ASN A 34 15.21 19.27 11.69
CA ASN A 34 15.95 20.53 11.63
C ASN A 34 15.00 21.68 11.31
N GLN A 35 14.14 21.54 10.30
CA GLN A 35 13.17 22.59 9.97
C GLN A 35 12.23 22.91 11.14
N LEU A 36 11.75 21.90 11.87
CA LEU A 36 10.87 22.13 13.02
C LEU A 36 11.59 22.82 14.19
N ASN A 37 12.88 22.53 14.39
CA ASN A 37 13.71 23.18 15.41
C ASN A 37 14.07 24.62 15.04
N ASP A 38 14.32 24.88 13.75
CA ASP A 38 14.71 26.20 13.23
C ASP A 38 13.50 27.13 13.04
N THR A 39 12.28 26.61 13.13
CA THR A 39 11.05 27.40 13.00
C THR A 39 10.85 28.24 14.26
N ASP A 40 10.73 29.56 14.08
CA ASP A 40 10.31 30.47 15.14
C ASP A 40 8.79 30.35 15.36
N TRP A 41 8.41 29.54 16.34
CA TRP A 41 7.00 29.27 16.64
C TRP A 41 6.28 30.49 17.24
N ASP A 42 7.01 31.37 17.93
CA ASP A 42 6.41 32.55 18.56
C ASP A 42 5.91 33.52 17.49
N ASP A 43 6.71 33.75 16.45
CA ASP A 43 6.32 34.60 15.32
C ASP A 43 5.35 33.91 14.36
N VAL A 44 5.61 32.65 13.99
CA VAL A 44 4.83 31.98 12.93
C VAL A 44 3.47 31.48 13.43
N VAL A 45 3.38 31.05 14.69
CA VAL A 45 2.18 30.40 15.23
C VAL A 45 1.50 31.24 16.31
N PHE A 46 2.26 31.79 17.27
CA PHE A 46 1.70 32.46 18.44
C PHE A 46 1.49 33.98 18.28
N ASN A 47 1.73 34.54 17.09
CA ASN A 47 1.54 35.96 16.77
C ASN A 47 0.06 36.38 16.57
N SER A 48 -0.88 35.76 17.27
CA SER A 48 -2.29 36.14 17.25
C SER A 48 -2.94 35.97 18.62
N ASN A 49 -3.81 36.91 18.97
CA ASN A 49 -4.61 36.85 20.21
C ASN A 49 -5.85 35.94 20.06
N ASN A 50 -6.11 35.40 18.87
CA ASN A 50 -7.22 34.51 18.60
C ASN A 50 -6.74 33.07 18.51
N ILE A 51 -7.22 32.23 19.41
CA ILE A 51 -6.86 30.81 19.50
C ILE A 51 -7.13 30.03 18.20
N ASN A 52 -8.17 30.40 17.45
CA ASN A 52 -8.47 29.73 16.19
C ASN A 52 -7.40 30.02 15.13
N ASP A 53 -6.87 31.23 15.11
CA ASP A 53 -5.81 31.63 14.17
C ASP A 53 -4.50 30.95 14.54
N VAL A 54 -4.16 30.88 15.84
CA VAL A 54 -3.00 30.13 16.34
C VAL A 54 -3.06 28.66 15.92
N LEU A 55 -4.21 28.00 16.13
CA LEU A 55 -4.39 26.60 15.73
C LEU A 55 -4.28 26.40 14.21
N MET A 56 -4.84 27.33 13.44
CA MET A 56 -4.78 27.31 11.97
C MET A 56 -3.34 27.47 11.49
N ASN A 57 -2.59 28.41 12.06
CA ASN A 57 -1.20 28.68 11.73
C ASN A 57 -0.30 27.48 12.08
N PHE A 58 -0.49 26.89 13.27
CA PHE A 58 0.20 25.67 13.64
C PHE A 58 -0.07 24.54 12.64
N SER A 59 -1.34 24.26 12.36
CA SER A 59 -1.74 23.16 11.48
C SER A 59 -1.17 23.32 10.08
N LYS A 60 -1.23 24.53 9.51
CA LYS A 60 -0.66 24.85 8.19
C LYS A 60 0.87 24.72 8.17
N THR A 61 1.55 25.25 9.18
CA THR A 61 3.02 25.23 9.26
C THR A 61 3.52 23.81 9.43
N PHE A 62 2.90 23.04 10.32
CA PHE A 62 3.24 21.63 10.52
C PHE A 62 2.93 20.80 9.28
N GLU A 63 1.74 20.93 8.70
CA GLU A 63 1.36 20.14 7.52
C GLU A 63 2.23 20.46 6.30
N SER A 64 2.54 21.74 6.06
CA SER A 64 3.43 22.12 4.96
C SER A 64 4.85 21.59 5.15
N THR A 65 5.38 21.66 6.37
CA THR A 65 6.69 21.09 6.72
C THR A 65 6.68 19.57 6.52
N VAL A 66 5.68 18.86 7.04
CA VAL A 66 5.55 17.41 6.86
C VAL A 66 5.40 17.04 5.38
N ASN A 67 4.63 17.80 4.59
CA ASN A 67 4.46 17.56 3.16
C ASN A 67 5.75 17.77 2.35
N ARG A 68 6.63 18.67 2.81
CA ARG A 68 7.94 18.92 2.21
C ARG A 68 8.91 17.75 2.41
N TYR A 69 8.94 17.18 3.61
CA TYR A 69 9.94 16.15 3.96
C TYR A 69 9.41 14.72 3.90
N ILE A 70 8.09 14.51 3.92
CA ILE A 70 7.47 13.20 3.82
C ILE A 70 6.71 13.11 2.49
N PRO A 71 7.33 12.53 1.45
CA PRO A 71 6.69 12.41 0.15
C PRO A 71 5.44 11.53 0.23
N THR A 72 4.51 11.76 -0.67
CA THR A 72 3.33 10.90 -0.84
C THR A 72 3.49 9.98 -2.04
N LYS A 73 2.81 8.83 -2.00
CA LYS A 73 2.70 7.91 -3.12
C LYS A 73 1.28 7.42 -3.28
N THR A 74 0.90 7.14 -4.52
CA THR A 74 -0.39 6.54 -4.83
C THR A 74 -0.26 5.03 -4.86
N ILE A 75 -1.04 4.35 -4.02
CA ILE A 75 -1.15 2.89 -4.01
C ILE A 75 -2.49 2.45 -4.57
N THR A 76 -2.54 1.21 -5.07
CA THR A 76 -3.80 0.54 -5.36
C THR A 76 -4.17 -0.35 -4.19
N VAL A 77 -5.21 0.04 -3.46
CA VAL A 77 -5.79 -0.77 -2.38
C VAL A 77 -6.65 -1.86 -3.00
N ARG A 78 -6.49 -3.09 -2.51
CA ARG A 78 -7.21 -4.27 -2.96
C ARG A 78 -7.82 -4.95 -1.75
N PRO A 79 -9.07 -4.63 -1.38
CA PRO A 79 -9.66 -5.12 -0.13
C PRO A 79 -9.78 -6.65 -0.05
N ASN A 80 -9.91 -7.30 -1.21
CA ASN A 80 -10.03 -8.76 -1.30
C ASN A 80 -8.65 -9.48 -1.41
N ASP A 81 -7.54 -8.74 -1.43
CA ASP A 81 -6.22 -9.36 -1.45
C ASP A 81 -5.91 -9.98 -0.08
N LYS A 82 -5.25 -11.14 -0.09
CA LYS A 82 -4.77 -11.75 1.16
C LYS A 82 -3.65 -10.89 1.76
N PRO A 83 -3.46 -10.86 3.09
CA PRO A 83 -2.49 -9.96 3.72
C PRO A 83 -1.04 -10.12 3.23
N PHE A 84 -0.65 -11.36 2.90
CA PHE A 84 0.67 -11.70 2.35
C PHE A 84 0.82 -11.42 0.84
N MET A 85 -0.22 -10.96 0.14
CA MET A 85 -0.15 -10.68 -1.29
C MET A 85 0.54 -9.35 -1.56
N ASN A 86 1.58 -9.39 -2.39
CA ASN A 86 2.34 -8.22 -2.79
C ASN A 86 2.50 -8.10 -4.32
N ASN A 87 3.07 -6.98 -4.76
CA ASN A 87 3.26 -6.69 -6.19
C ASN A 87 4.18 -7.70 -6.88
N LEU A 88 5.22 -8.20 -6.20
CA LEU A 88 6.16 -9.19 -6.73
C LEU A 88 5.43 -10.50 -7.07
N ILE A 89 4.68 -11.06 -6.12
CA ILE A 89 3.91 -12.29 -6.31
C ILE A 89 2.90 -12.12 -7.44
N ARG A 90 2.18 -10.99 -7.48
CA ARG A 90 1.19 -10.71 -8.54
C ARG A 90 1.83 -10.63 -9.92
N ASN A 91 3.00 -10.00 -10.04
CA ASN A 91 3.73 -9.90 -11.29
C ASN A 91 4.22 -11.27 -11.77
N LYS A 92 4.73 -12.11 -10.86
CA LYS A 92 5.12 -13.48 -11.17
C LYS A 92 3.93 -14.33 -11.60
N ILE A 93 2.77 -14.22 -10.93
CA ILE A 93 1.52 -14.89 -11.34
C ILE A 93 1.12 -14.50 -12.77
N ARG A 94 1.15 -13.21 -13.11
CA ARG A 94 0.87 -12.75 -14.49
C ARG A 94 1.89 -13.30 -15.50
N HIS A 95 3.18 -13.32 -15.14
CA HIS A 95 4.21 -13.90 -15.99
C HIS A 95 3.98 -15.40 -16.23
N ARG A 96 3.73 -16.17 -15.17
CA ARG A 96 3.36 -17.59 -15.26
C ARG A 96 2.15 -17.80 -16.17
N ASN A 97 1.09 -17.01 -16.03
CA ASN A 97 -0.11 -17.15 -16.86
C ASN A 97 0.18 -16.91 -18.35
N ARG A 98 1.04 -15.93 -18.68
CA ARG A 98 1.49 -15.70 -20.06
C ARG A 98 2.28 -16.87 -20.61
N ILE A 99 3.23 -17.41 -19.83
CA ILE A 99 4.01 -18.60 -20.24
C ILE A 99 3.13 -19.83 -20.38
N HIS A 100 2.15 -20.03 -19.49
CA HIS A 100 1.19 -21.13 -19.57
C HIS A 100 0.35 -21.06 -20.84
N HIS A 101 -0.15 -19.87 -21.19
CA HIS A 101 -0.88 -19.67 -22.44
C HIS A 101 0.00 -20.02 -23.64
N LYS A 102 1.24 -19.51 -23.67
CA LYS A 102 2.22 -19.84 -24.72
C LYS A 102 2.52 -21.34 -24.81
N ALA A 103 2.67 -22.02 -23.67
CA ALA A 103 2.92 -23.46 -23.61
C ALA A 103 1.74 -24.25 -24.18
N LYS A 104 0.50 -23.85 -23.88
CA LYS A 104 -0.70 -24.48 -24.46
C LYS A 104 -0.78 -24.29 -25.98
N THR A 105 -0.50 -23.08 -26.47
CA THR A 105 -0.63 -22.78 -27.90
C THR A 105 0.47 -23.44 -28.74
N SER A 106 1.71 -23.40 -28.26
CA SER A 106 2.87 -23.94 -29.01
C SER A 106 3.11 -25.44 -28.79
N ASN A 107 2.53 -26.02 -27.73
CA ASN A 107 2.85 -27.34 -27.20
C ASN A 107 4.36 -27.61 -27.01
N ASN A 108 5.17 -26.55 -26.86
CA ASN A 108 6.62 -26.67 -26.75
C ASN A 108 7.03 -27.14 -25.32
N PRO A 109 7.80 -28.24 -25.17
CA PRO A 109 8.28 -28.73 -23.88
C PRO A 109 9.04 -27.71 -23.03
N ASP A 110 9.81 -26.81 -23.65
CA ASP A 110 10.57 -25.77 -22.94
C ASP A 110 9.65 -24.73 -22.30
N HIS A 111 8.55 -24.40 -22.95
CA HIS A 111 7.55 -23.49 -22.39
C HIS A 111 6.84 -24.14 -21.19
N TRP A 112 6.60 -25.46 -21.25
CA TRP A 112 6.12 -26.22 -20.10
C TRP A 112 7.14 -26.31 -18.96
N LYS A 113 8.43 -26.48 -19.27
CA LYS A 113 9.51 -26.43 -18.28
C LYS A 113 9.54 -25.08 -17.57
N LYS A 114 9.59 -23.98 -18.34
CA LYS A 114 9.60 -22.61 -17.81
C LYS A 114 8.35 -22.30 -16.98
N PHE A 115 7.17 -22.78 -17.40
CA PHE A 115 5.94 -22.65 -16.60
C PHE A 115 6.08 -23.30 -15.22
N ARG A 116 6.63 -24.52 -15.15
CA ARG A 116 6.85 -25.25 -13.89
C ARG A 116 7.84 -24.53 -12.98
N GLU A 117 8.93 -24.01 -13.54
CA GLU A 117 9.92 -23.20 -12.81
C GLU A 117 9.27 -21.97 -12.15
N ILE A 118 8.54 -21.16 -12.93
CA ILE A 118 7.88 -19.96 -12.40
C ILE A 118 6.79 -20.32 -11.38
N ARG A 119 6.07 -21.44 -11.60
CA ARG A 119 5.07 -21.92 -10.64
C ARG A 119 5.72 -22.25 -9.29
N ASN A 120 6.84 -22.96 -9.30
CA ASN A 120 7.57 -23.33 -8.08
C ASN A 120 8.14 -22.09 -7.37
N GLU A 121 8.66 -21.13 -8.14
CA GLU A 121 9.11 -19.84 -7.61
C GLU A 121 7.97 -19.09 -6.90
N ILE A 122 6.77 -19.02 -7.50
CA ILE A 122 5.60 -18.40 -6.88
C ILE A 122 5.23 -19.09 -5.56
N ILE A 123 5.29 -20.42 -5.50
CA ILE A 123 4.99 -21.17 -4.26
C ILE A 123 5.98 -20.78 -3.16
N SER A 124 7.27 -20.72 -3.48
CA SER A 124 8.30 -20.29 -2.54
C SER A 124 8.08 -18.85 -2.06
N LEU A 125 7.81 -17.92 -2.98
CA LEU A 125 7.52 -16.52 -2.65
C LEU A 125 6.28 -16.38 -1.76
N VAL A 126 5.22 -17.14 -2.02
CA VAL A 126 4.00 -17.12 -1.20
C VAL A 126 4.25 -17.71 0.19
N ARG A 127 5.06 -18.76 0.31
CA ARG A 127 5.45 -19.32 1.63
C ARG A 127 6.23 -18.28 2.43
N LYS A 128 7.28 -17.71 1.84
CA LYS A 128 8.07 -16.65 2.46
C LYS A 128 7.20 -15.47 2.89
N ALA A 129 6.34 -14.96 2.00
CA ALA A 129 5.48 -13.82 2.33
C ALA A 129 4.43 -14.13 3.42
N LYS A 130 4.02 -15.40 3.58
CA LYS A 130 3.18 -15.82 4.69
C LYS A 130 3.96 -15.88 6.00
N ASP A 131 5.21 -16.34 5.96
CA ASP A 131 6.06 -16.41 7.14
C ASP A 131 6.49 -15.01 7.60
N ASP A 132 6.83 -14.10 6.67
CA ASP A 132 7.14 -12.70 6.95
C ASP A 132 5.93 -11.91 7.51
N TYR A 133 4.71 -12.43 7.35
CA TYR A 133 3.47 -11.80 7.85
C TYR A 133 3.05 -12.32 9.24
N LYS A 134 3.52 -13.50 9.65
CA LYS A 134 3.25 -14.02 10.99
C LYS A 134 3.88 -13.13 12.05
#